data_AF-A0A970RR09-F1
#
_entry.id   AF-A0A970RR09-F1
#
_cell.length_a   1.000
_cell.length_b   1.000
_cell.length_c   1.000
_cell.angle_alpha   90.00
_cell.angle_beta   90.00
_cell.angle_gamma   90.00
#
_symmetry.space_group_name_H-M   'P 1'
#
loop_
_entity.id
_entity.type
_entity.pdbx_description
1 polymer ?
#
loop_
_entity_poly.entity_id
_entity_poly.type
_entity_poly.pdbx_seq_one_letter_code
_entity_poly.pdbx_strand_id
1 'polypeptide(L)'
;MRKKSLNLFLLIVCSLMLLSACDLDLLRETTEPEETGTTRETSVTEVTTEVISTTEATTVPTETEPPVNGAPDYLDTLPISDFAILYLEMEYDETDIVTGLAVYDVNGDGTDDSIRIDVNEYAGTTTATINGVSAICITDYFTSAFLIDIDRGDDYIDLFVQDNGPSEDPVSHIFRYNGTHVIHIGDIRGSLRSSRQGQIISSEGYSWYTYPVMVYSWVEIVSGSIIYHKLDSTSYNGQTFGFRREIGDNYGTWMEETAIIPAYDAYPYGPAPTNIIVPAGTEFTVLDVSDFAIGTSPNWYSIRLEDGRTGVFYYMKGD
;
A
#
# COMPACT_ATOMS: atom_id res chain seq x y z
N MET A 1 -65.31 -10.51 7.31
CA MET A 1 -64.32 -11.31 6.54
C MET A 1 -62.98 -11.17 7.26
N ARG A 2 -62.43 -12.22 7.90
CA ARG A 2 -61.56 -13.29 7.34
C ARG A 2 -60.21 -12.80 6.76
N LYS A 3 -59.17 -12.89 7.61
CA LYS A 3 -57.73 -13.16 7.39
C LYS A 3 -57.07 -12.75 6.05
N LYS A 4 -55.89 -12.13 6.16
CA LYS A 4 -54.64 -12.71 5.61
C LYS A 4 -53.38 -12.18 6.34
N SER A 5 -52.91 -12.99 7.28
CA SER A 5 -51.55 -12.94 7.83
C SER A 5 -50.73 -14.05 7.14
N LEU A 6 -49.87 -13.71 6.18
CA LEU A 6 -48.97 -14.67 5.54
C LEU A 6 -47.83 -13.95 4.80
N ASN A 7 -46.66 -13.80 5.44
CA ASN A 7 -45.38 -13.47 4.78
C ASN A 7 -44.16 -13.68 5.71
N LEU A 8 -44.20 -14.65 6.63
CA LEU A 8 -43.08 -15.00 7.53
C LEU A 8 -42.63 -16.47 7.40
N PHE A 9 -43.17 -17.21 6.43
CA PHE A 9 -42.92 -18.66 6.28
C PHE A 9 -42.13 -19.04 5.01
N LEU A 10 -41.69 -18.07 4.21
CA LEU A 10 -40.99 -18.33 2.94
C LEU A 10 -39.47 -18.21 3.03
N LEU A 11 -38.93 -17.56 4.08
CA LEU A 11 -37.47 -17.38 4.24
C LEU A 11 -36.75 -18.53 4.97
N ILE A 12 -37.47 -19.42 5.67
CA ILE A 12 -36.85 -20.52 6.44
C ILE A 12 -36.67 -21.80 5.58
N VAL A 13 -37.32 -21.88 4.42
CA VAL A 13 -37.27 -23.10 3.55
C VAL A 13 -36.05 -23.14 2.63
N CYS A 14 -35.40 -22.00 2.35
CA CYS A 14 -34.18 -21.97 1.52
C CYS A 14 -32.91 -22.41 2.26
N SER A 15 -32.89 -22.40 3.60
CA SER A 15 -31.69 -22.72 4.40
C SER A 15 -31.50 -24.23 4.68
N LEU A 16 -32.33 -25.11 4.12
CA LEU A 16 -32.27 -26.57 4.37
C LEU A 16 -31.93 -27.43 3.13
N MET A 17 -31.47 -26.82 2.03
CA MET A 17 -31.20 -27.51 0.75
C MET A 17 -29.71 -27.59 0.37
N LEU A 18 -28.78 -27.31 1.30
CA LEU A 18 -27.32 -27.34 1.05
C LEU A 18 -26.53 -28.30 1.98
N LEU A 19 -27.22 -29.14 2.75
CA LEU A 19 -26.61 -30.21 3.57
C LEU A 19 -27.14 -31.59 3.16
N SER A 20 -26.90 -31.97 1.90
CA SER A 20 -27.10 -33.36 1.44
C SER A 20 -26.38 -33.65 0.10
N ALA A 21 -25.05 -33.76 0.16
CA ALA A 21 -24.24 -34.49 -0.83
C ALA A 21 -22.84 -34.75 -0.25
N CYS A 22 -22.40 -36.02 -0.30
CA CYS A 22 -21.10 -36.57 0.14
C CYS A 22 -21.01 -37.18 1.56
N ASP A 23 -21.79 -38.23 1.79
CA ASP A 23 -21.31 -39.43 2.49
C ASP A 23 -20.78 -40.42 1.43
N LEU A 24 -19.54 -40.90 1.58
CA LEU A 24 -19.22 -42.33 1.48
C LEU A 24 -17.78 -42.64 1.96
N ASP A 25 -17.71 -43.49 3.00
CA ASP A 25 -16.72 -44.56 3.25
C ASP A 25 -15.22 -44.32 2.92
N LEU A 26 -14.28 -44.58 3.84
CA LEU A 26 -14.16 -45.89 4.49
C LEU A 26 -13.27 -45.83 5.75
N LEU A 27 -13.74 -46.38 6.87
CA LEU A 27 -12.89 -46.75 8.02
C LEU A 27 -11.92 -47.87 7.61
N ARG A 28 -10.63 -47.73 7.94
CA ARG A 28 -9.71 -48.88 7.97
C ARG A 28 -8.81 -48.82 9.20
N GLU A 29 -8.72 -49.97 9.85
CA GLU A 29 -8.13 -50.17 11.17
C GLU A 29 -6.62 -49.89 11.21
N THR A 30 -6.16 -49.31 12.32
CA THR A 30 -4.77 -49.37 12.77
C THR A 30 -4.38 -50.81 13.10
N THR A 31 -3.25 -51.27 12.58
CA THR A 31 -2.57 -52.47 13.08
C THR A 31 -1.07 -52.19 13.08
N GLU A 32 -0.45 -52.18 14.27
CA GLU A 32 1.00 -52.32 14.38
C GLU A 32 1.43 -53.72 13.89
N PRO A 33 2.67 -53.85 13.40
CA PRO A 33 3.42 -55.05 13.74
C PRO A 33 4.80 -54.75 14.32
N GLU A 34 5.29 -55.74 15.07
CA GLU A 34 6.47 -55.72 15.94
C GLU A 34 7.82 -55.57 15.23
N GLU A 35 8.84 -55.34 16.07
CA GLU A 35 10.25 -55.35 15.75
C GLU A 35 10.73 -56.54 14.91
N THR A 36 11.75 -56.31 14.09
CA THR A 36 12.81 -57.32 13.89
C THR A 36 14.16 -56.63 13.81
N GLY A 37 14.97 -56.78 14.86
CA GLY A 37 16.29 -56.17 14.92
C GLY A 37 17.29 -56.83 13.97
N THR A 38 18.22 -56.05 13.42
CA THR A 38 19.50 -56.55 12.90
C THR A 38 20.57 -55.49 13.10
N THR A 39 21.57 -55.82 13.92
CA THR A 39 22.74 -55.00 14.21
C THR A 39 23.54 -54.72 12.94
N ARG A 40 23.93 -53.47 12.69
CA ARG A 40 25.11 -53.19 11.85
C ARG A 40 25.90 -51.95 12.25
N GLU A 41 27.21 -52.08 12.04
CA GLU A 41 28.31 -51.34 12.64
C GLU A 41 28.32 -49.83 12.39
N THR A 42 28.79 -49.12 13.42
CA THR A 42 29.28 -47.74 13.36
C THR A 42 30.36 -47.57 12.29
N SER A 43 30.18 -46.61 11.39
CA SER A 43 31.31 -45.97 10.70
C SER A 43 31.19 -44.45 10.86
N VAL A 44 32.13 -43.87 11.59
CA VAL A 44 32.25 -42.42 11.73
C VAL A 44 32.82 -41.87 10.43
N THR A 45 32.10 -40.98 9.76
CA THR A 45 32.65 -40.12 8.72
C THR A 45 32.67 -38.70 9.28
N GLU A 46 33.84 -38.08 9.29
CA GLU A 46 34.02 -36.74 9.87
C GLU A 46 33.25 -35.69 9.07
N VAL A 47 32.55 -34.83 9.79
CA VAL A 47 31.90 -33.65 9.23
C VAL A 47 32.98 -32.65 8.83
N THR A 48 33.20 -32.49 7.53
CA THR A 48 33.93 -31.32 7.02
C THR A 48 32.90 -30.22 6.72
N THR A 49 32.68 -29.33 7.69
CA THR A 49 31.87 -28.13 7.46
C THR A 49 32.68 -27.14 6.63
N GLU A 50 32.47 -27.13 5.32
CA GLU A 50 32.87 -25.99 4.50
C GLU A 50 32.05 -24.77 4.93
N VAL A 51 32.69 -23.85 5.65
CA VAL A 51 32.12 -22.54 5.94
C VAL A 51 32.19 -21.70 4.67
N ILE A 52 31.12 -21.77 3.87
CA ILE A 52 30.93 -20.85 2.74
C ILE A 52 30.60 -19.47 3.30
N SER A 53 31.64 -18.68 3.52
CA SER A 53 31.58 -17.22 3.35
C SER A 53 31.53 -16.94 1.84
N THR A 54 30.87 -15.90 1.33
CA THR A 54 30.31 -14.71 1.97
C THR A 54 29.08 -14.30 1.16
N THR A 55 27.97 -13.90 1.80
CA THR A 55 26.93 -13.17 1.06
C THR A 55 27.47 -11.77 0.79
N GLU A 56 27.82 -11.47 -0.47
CA GLU A 56 28.12 -10.10 -0.84
C GLU A 56 26.86 -9.27 -0.62
N ALA A 57 26.94 -8.29 0.29
CA ALA A 57 25.85 -7.36 0.49
C ALA A 57 25.77 -6.46 -0.74
N THR A 58 24.85 -6.74 -1.66
CA THR A 58 24.62 -5.93 -2.85
C THR A 58 24.31 -4.50 -2.42
N THR A 59 25.29 -3.61 -2.58
CA THR A 59 25.16 -2.21 -2.19
C THR A 59 24.19 -1.54 -3.15
N VAL A 60 22.97 -1.28 -2.68
CA VAL A 60 21.96 -0.52 -3.44
C VAL A 60 22.60 0.81 -3.87
N PRO A 61 22.66 1.11 -5.18
CA PRO A 61 23.28 2.35 -5.66
C PRO A 61 22.57 3.60 -5.10
N THR A 62 23.34 4.67 -4.96
CA THR A 62 22.87 5.93 -4.37
C THR A 62 22.03 6.70 -5.39
N GLU A 63 20.98 7.38 -4.92
CA GLU A 63 20.18 8.29 -5.74
C GLU A 63 21.04 9.45 -6.26
N THR A 64 21.12 9.64 -7.58
CA THR A 64 22.13 10.54 -8.18
C THR A 64 21.66 11.47 -9.30
N GLU A 65 20.44 11.34 -9.83
CA GLU A 65 19.92 12.24 -10.88
C GLU A 65 18.58 12.90 -10.47
N PRO A 66 18.35 14.17 -10.88
CA PRO A 66 17.12 14.90 -10.56
C PRO A 66 15.89 14.33 -11.30
N PRO A 67 14.67 14.58 -10.81
CA PRO A 67 13.45 14.05 -11.39
C PRO A 67 13.22 14.50 -12.84
N VAL A 68 12.45 13.68 -13.57
CA VAL A 68 11.97 14.03 -14.91
C VAL A 68 11.16 15.32 -14.87
N ASN A 69 11.45 16.21 -15.81
CA ASN A 69 10.96 17.59 -15.82
C ASN A 69 9.43 17.67 -15.65
N GLY A 70 8.99 18.23 -14.52
CA GLY A 70 7.58 18.40 -14.15
C GLY A 70 7.16 17.62 -12.91
N ALA A 71 7.88 16.55 -12.53
CA ALA A 71 7.64 15.85 -11.27
C ALA A 71 8.37 16.51 -10.07
N PRO A 72 7.83 16.41 -8.84
CA PRO A 72 8.55 16.81 -7.63
C PRO A 72 9.83 15.98 -7.42
N ASP A 73 10.85 16.56 -6.79
CA ASP A 73 12.04 15.81 -6.40
C ASP A 73 11.73 14.93 -5.19
N TYR A 74 11.79 13.62 -5.40
CA TYR A 74 11.53 12.61 -4.37
C TYR A 74 12.51 12.72 -3.19
N LEU A 75 13.76 13.13 -3.42
CA LEU A 75 14.80 13.24 -2.39
C LEU A 75 14.57 14.43 -1.44
N ASP A 76 13.91 15.48 -1.93
CA ASP A 76 13.49 16.64 -1.14
C ASP A 76 12.19 16.39 -0.35
N THR A 77 11.62 15.18 -0.41
CA THR A 77 10.44 14.79 0.38
C THR A 77 10.78 14.08 1.68
N LEU A 78 9.96 14.32 2.72
CA LEU A 78 9.95 13.57 3.97
C LEU A 78 8.58 12.87 4.15
N PRO A 79 8.44 11.85 5.02
CA PRO A 79 7.13 11.36 5.45
C PRO A 79 6.21 12.53 5.81
N ILE A 80 4.93 12.49 5.40
CA ILE A 80 4.03 13.63 5.60
C ILE A 80 3.85 13.99 7.08
N SER A 81 3.95 12.99 7.96
CA SER A 81 3.88 13.12 9.41
C SER A 81 5.05 13.91 10.02
N ASP A 82 6.19 14.01 9.34
CA ASP A 82 7.33 14.83 9.78
C ASP A 82 7.04 16.34 9.67
N PHE A 83 5.95 16.71 9.00
CA PHE A 83 5.42 18.08 8.92
C PHE A 83 4.27 18.33 9.89
N ALA A 84 3.89 17.34 10.73
CA ALA A 84 2.86 17.51 11.74
C ALA A 84 3.20 18.66 12.70
N ILE A 85 2.25 19.58 12.87
CA ILE A 85 2.32 20.67 13.85
C ILE A 85 2.04 20.11 15.26
N LEU A 86 1.07 19.20 15.33
CA LEU A 86 0.59 18.58 16.57
C LEU A 86 0.08 17.17 16.28
N TYR A 87 0.55 16.17 17.01
CA TYR A 87 -0.11 14.87 17.09
C TYR A 87 -1.21 14.92 18.16
N LEU A 88 -2.33 14.23 17.93
CA LEU A 88 -3.38 14.11 18.94
C LEU A 88 -2.88 13.25 20.11
N GLU A 89 -3.26 13.62 21.33
CA GLU A 89 -3.01 12.82 22.53
C GLU A 89 -3.95 11.60 22.51
N MET A 90 -3.38 10.41 22.29
CA MET A 90 -4.15 9.17 22.14
C MET A 90 -4.32 8.43 23.47
N GLU A 91 -5.56 8.06 23.79
CA GLU A 91 -5.95 7.18 24.90
C GLU A 91 -6.62 5.92 24.31
N TYR A 92 -6.12 4.75 24.70
CA TYR A 92 -6.65 3.44 24.30
C TYR A 92 -7.45 2.85 25.45
N ASP A 93 -8.68 2.40 25.20
CA ASP A 93 -9.47 1.66 26.18
C ASP A 93 -9.40 0.13 25.99
N GLU A 94 -10.00 -0.63 26.91
CA GLU A 94 -9.97 -2.10 26.90
C GLU A 94 -10.93 -2.73 25.85
N THR A 95 -11.57 -1.93 24.99
CA THR A 95 -12.67 -2.35 24.10
C THR A 95 -12.46 -2.01 22.61
N ASP A 96 -11.19 -1.90 22.19
CA ASP A 96 -10.78 -1.57 20.82
C ASP A 96 -11.33 -0.20 20.34
N ILE A 97 -11.49 0.73 21.29
CA ILE A 97 -11.82 2.13 21.05
C ILE A 97 -10.60 2.99 21.39
N VAL A 98 -10.22 3.86 20.45
CA VAL A 98 -9.13 4.82 20.63
C VAL A 98 -9.70 6.24 20.59
N THR A 99 -9.48 7.00 21.65
CA THR A 99 -9.80 8.43 21.69
C THR A 99 -8.55 9.24 21.43
N GLY A 100 -8.57 10.15 20.47
CA GLY A 100 -7.52 11.16 20.28
C GLY A 100 -8.01 12.55 20.64
N LEU A 101 -7.23 13.35 21.36
CA LEU A 101 -7.60 14.72 21.77
C LEU A 101 -6.54 15.75 21.35
N ALA A 102 -6.99 16.93 20.94
CA ALA A 102 -6.13 18.10 20.73
C ALA A 102 -6.90 19.41 20.97
N VAL A 103 -6.16 20.49 21.16
CA VAL A 103 -6.67 21.86 21.22
C VAL A 103 -5.76 22.73 20.35
N TYR A 104 -6.31 23.31 19.28
CA TYR A 104 -5.55 24.11 18.30
C TYR A 104 -6.52 24.95 17.44
N ASP A 105 -6.16 26.18 17.06
CA ASP A 105 -6.88 26.98 16.06
C ASP A 105 -6.71 26.38 14.66
N VAL A 106 -7.68 25.58 14.20
CA VAL A 106 -7.58 24.88 12.90
C VAL A 106 -8.32 25.60 11.78
N ASN A 107 -9.10 26.64 12.11
CA ASN A 107 -9.86 27.44 11.15
C ASN A 107 -9.20 28.80 10.81
N GLY A 108 -8.16 29.21 11.57
CA GLY A 108 -7.40 30.45 11.38
C GLY A 108 -8.07 31.70 11.97
N ASP A 109 -9.08 31.57 12.83
CA ASP A 109 -9.84 32.71 13.39
C ASP A 109 -9.19 33.37 14.62
N GLY A 110 -8.13 32.75 15.17
CA GLY A 110 -7.42 33.19 16.37
C GLY A 110 -7.96 32.60 17.67
N THR A 111 -8.87 31.62 17.60
CA THR A 111 -9.46 30.93 18.75
C THR A 111 -9.13 29.44 18.70
N ASP A 112 -8.68 28.87 19.82
CA ASP A 112 -8.40 27.43 19.89
C ASP A 112 -9.69 26.59 19.71
N ASP A 113 -9.68 25.65 18.76
CA ASP A 113 -10.75 24.66 18.58
C ASP A 113 -10.50 23.41 19.44
N SER A 114 -11.57 22.84 20.00
CA SER A 114 -11.52 21.54 20.69
C SER A 114 -11.67 20.41 19.67
N ILE A 115 -10.65 19.57 19.55
CA ILE A 115 -10.55 18.50 18.56
C ILE A 115 -10.59 17.15 19.28
N ARG A 116 -11.44 16.23 18.79
CA ARG A 116 -11.55 14.85 19.24
C ARG A 116 -11.67 13.91 18.05
N ILE A 117 -10.94 12.81 18.06
CA ILE A 117 -11.28 11.64 17.25
C ILE A 117 -11.74 10.49 18.14
N ASP A 118 -12.74 9.75 17.66
CA ASP A 118 -13.24 8.51 18.25
C ASP A 118 -13.10 7.41 17.20
N VAL A 119 -12.10 6.55 17.37
CA VAL A 119 -11.86 5.38 16.53
C VAL A 119 -12.53 4.18 17.18
N ASN A 120 -13.31 3.42 16.42
CA ASN A 120 -13.83 2.12 16.82
C ASN A 120 -13.29 1.08 15.83
N GLU A 121 -12.20 0.40 16.23
CA GLU A 121 -11.47 -0.53 15.36
C GLU A 121 -12.33 -1.78 15.07
N TYR A 122 -13.16 -2.22 16.03
CA TYR A 122 -14.11 -3.32 15.81
C TYR A 122 -15.18 -3.02 14.75
N ALA A 123 -15.66 -1.77 14.68
CA ALA A 123 -16.66 -1.32 13.72
C ALA A 123 -16.05 -0.84 12.40
N GLY A 124 -14.73 -0.61 12.36
CA GLY A 124 -14.02 -0.06 11.21
C GLY A 124 -14.36 1.40 10.94
N THR A 125 -14.56 2.24 11.97
CA THR A 125 -15.02 3.64 11.80
C THR A 125 -14.29 4.62 12.69
N THR A 126 -13.94 5.78 12.12
CA THR A 126 -13.44 6.94 12.88
C THR A 126 -14.43 8.10 12.78
N THR A 127 -14.77 8.71 13.93
CA THR A 127 -15.54 9.96 14.00
C THR A 127 -14.62 11.10 14.41
N ALA A 128 -14.41 12.08 13.51
CA ALA A 128 -13.67 13.30 13.79
C ALA A 128 -14.66 14.41 14.22
N THR A 129 -14.45 14.99 15.41
CA THR A 129 -15.32 16.00 16.02
C THR A 129 -14.52 17.24 16.39
N ILE A 130 -14.92 18.41 15.86
CA ILE A 130 -14.28 19.69 16.14
C ILE A 130 -15.36 20.68 16.59
N ASN A 131 -15.18 21.26 17.79
CA ASN A 131 -16.17 22.09 18.50
C ASN A 131 -17.58 21.47 18.57
N GLY A 132 -17.67 20.15 18.70
CA GLY A 132 -18.95 19.42 18.78
C GLY A 132 -19.68 19.21 17.45
N VAL A 133 -19.05 19.54 16.32
CA VAL A 133 -19.52 19.19 14.97
C VAL A 133 -18.68 18.03 14.44
N SER A 134 -19.31 17.01 13.85
CA SER A 134 -18.64 15.74 13.52
C SER A 134 -18.73 15.36 12.04
N ALA A 135 -17.68 14.68 11.56
CA ALA A 135 -17.63 13.92 10.32
C ALA A 135 -17.18 12.47 10.62
N ILE A 136 -17.45 11.53 9.72
CA ILE A 136 -17.14 10.10 9.88
C ILE A 136 -16.43 9.58 8.64
N CYS A 137 -15.37 8.78 8.81
CA CYS A 137 -14.80 7.93 7.76
C CYS A 137 -14.82 6.46 8.19
N ILE A 138 -14.60 5.57 7.21
CA ILE A 138 -14.24 4.18 7.45
C ILE A 138 -12.74 4.16 7.77
N THR A 139 -12.30 3.29 8.68
CA THR A 139 -10.89 3.11 9.05
C THR A 139 -10.70 1.66 9.46
N ASP A 140 -9.86 0.91 8.75
CA ASP A 140 -9.65 -0.53 8.97
C ASP A 140 -8.62 -0.79 10.08
N TYR A 141 -7.47 -0.10 10.05
CA TYR A 141 -6.36 -0.25 10.98
C TYR A 141 -5.75 1.11 11.31
N PHE A 142 -6.37 1.85 12.23
CA PHE A 142 -5.90 3.15 12.68
C PHE A 142 -4.45 3.10 13.18
N THR A 143 -3.66 4.13 12.85
CA THR A 143 -2.25 4.25 13.26
C THR A 143 -1.95 5.53 14.01
N SER A 144 -2.37 6.69 13.48
CA SER A 144 -2.12 7.98 14.10
C SER A 144 -3.10 9.04 13.60
N ALA A 145 -3.19 10.15 14.35
CA ALA A 145 -3.83 11.36 13.86
C ALA A 145 -3.01 12.59 14.25
N PHE A 146 -2.93 13.55 13.33
CA PHE A 146 -2.16 14.78 13.51
C PHE A 146 -2.73 15.93 12.68
N LEU A 147 -2.36 17.14 13.10
CA LEU A 147 -2.67 18.40 12.46
C LEU A 147 -1.50 18.85 11.59
N ILE A 148 -1.78 19.32 10.37
CA ILE A 148 -0.77 19.78 9.42
C ILE A 148 -1.27 20.99 8.62
N ASP A 149 -0.39 21.99 8.47
CA ASP A 149 -0.50 23.03 7.45
C ASP A 149 0.16 22.49 6.18
N ILE A 150 -0.65 22.21 5.16
CA ILE A 150 -0.19 21.65 3.88
C ILE A 150 -0.81 22.34 2.65
N ASP A 151 -1.97 22.97 2.83
CA ASP A 151 -2.70 23.69 1.79
C ASP A 151 -2.16 25.11 1.63
N ARG A 152 -1.31 25.30 0.62
CA ARG A 152 -0.71 26.62 0.33
C ARG A 152 -1.71 27.64 -0.25
N GLY A 153 -2.99 27.29 -0.36
CA GLY A 153 -4.06 28.17 -0.84
C GLY A 153 -4.76 28.97 0.26
N ASP A 154 -4.59 28.64 1.53
CA ASP A 154 -5.25 29.28 2.67
C ASP A 154 -4.48 29.12 3.99
N ASP A 155 -5.09 29.53 5.11
CA ASP A 155 -4.54 29.49 6.46
C ASP A 155 -5.19 28.36 7.33
N TYR A 156 -5.83 27.36 6.71
CA TYR A 156 -6.49 26.26 7.43
C TYR A 156 -5.50 25.15 7.81
N ILE A 157 -5.77 24.51 8.95
CA ILE A 157 -5.02 23.32 9.38
C ILE A 157 -5.87 22.08 9.16
N ASP A 158 -5.33 21.12 8.42
CA ASP A 158 -6.02 19.87 8.13
C ASP A 158 -5.70 18.81 9.20
N LEU A 159 -6.73 18.08 9.63
CA LEU A 159 -6.62 16.89 10.45
C LEU A 159 -6.44 15.67 9.53
N PHE A 160 -5.28 15.04 9.62
CA PHE A 160 -5.00 13.76 8.99
C PHE A 160 -5.28 12.64 9.99
N VAL A 161 -6.04 11.64 9.56
CA VAL A 161 -6.24 10.35 10.25
C VAL A 161 -5.60 9.28 9.36
N GLN A 162 -4.56 8.61 9.86
CA GLN A 162 -3.84 7.58 9.12
C GLN A 162 -4.35 6.19 9.47
N ASP A 163 -4.61 5.44 8.42
CA ASP A 163 -5.02 4.04 8.38
C ASP A 163 -3.92 3.23 7.67
N ASN A 164 -3.57 2.06 8.18
CA ASN A 164 -2.69 1.11 7.50
C ASN A 164 -3.39 0.33 6.38
N GLY A 165 -4.74 0.30 6.38
CA GLY A 165 -5.55 -0.45 5.44
C GLY A 165 -5.39 -1.98 5.57
N PRO A 166 -6.29 -2.77 4.95
CA PRO A 166 -6.04 -4.19 4.76
C PRO A 166 -4.75 -4.39 3.95
N SER A 167 -4.06 -5.51 4.17
CA SER A 167 -2.90 -5.94 3.37
C SER A 167 -1.70 -4.97 3.28
N GLU A 168 -1.58 -4.00 4.20
CA GLU A 168 -0.59 -2.89 4.13
C GLU A 168 -0.84 -1.90 2.98
N ASP A 169 -2.11 -1.64 2.64
CA ASP A 169 -2.56 -0.62 1.68
C ASP A 169 -3.06 0.67 2.38
N PRO A 170 -2.16 1.52 2.93
CA PRO A 170 -2.52 2.62 3.81
C PRO A 170 -3.39 3.69 3.15
N VAL A 171 -4.16 4.39 3.98
CA VAL A 171 -5.02 5.51 3.58
C VAL A 171 -4.84 6.65 4.58
N SER A 172 -4.71 7.87 4.08
CA SER A 172 -4.84 9.08 4.90
C SER A 172 -6.20 9.72 4.61
N HIS A 173 -7.08 9.73 5.61
CA HIS A 173 -8.35 10.45 5.58
C HIS A 173 -8.12 11.87 6.07
N ILE A 174 -8.59 12.86 5.30
CA ILE A 174 -8.26 14.26 5.55
C ILE A 174 -9.52 15.06 5.85
N PHE A 175 -9.49 15.79 6.96
CA PHE A 175 -10.61 16.58 7.46
C PHE A 175 -10.23 18.04 7.66
N ARG A 176 -11.12 18.95 7.26
CA ARG A 176 -11.01 20.39 7.51
C ARG A 176 -12.18 20.91 8.32
N TYR A 177 -11.92 21.77 9.29
CA TYR A 177 -12.97 22.53 9.98
C TYR A 177 -13.01 23.97 9.46
N ASN A 178 -14.19 24.44 9.05
CA ASN A 178 -14.38 25.79 8.49
C ASN A 178 -15.05 26.78 9.46
N GLY A 179 -14.92 26.55 10.78
CA GLY A 179 -15.64 27.31 11.81
C GLY A 179 -17.13 26.96 11.96
N THR A 180 -17.69 26.11 11.09
CA THR A 180 -19.11 25.70 11.17
C THR A 180 -19.35 24.21 10.91
N HIS A 181 -18.54 23.57 10.08
CA HIS A 181 -18.66 22.17 9.66
C HIS A 181 -17.29 21.52 9.64
N VAL A 182 -17.22 20.25 10.04
CA VAL A 182 -16.10 19.37 9.70
C VAL A 182 -16.40 18.73 8.34
N ILE A 183 -15.48 18.88 7.40
CA ILE A 183 -15.58 18.40 6.03
C ILE A 183 -14.51 17.34 5.85
N HIS A 184 -14.91 16.11 5.50
CA HIS A 184 -13.97 15.13 4.92
C HIS A 184 -13.65 15.60 3.49
N ILE A 185 -12.43 16.14 3.27
CA ILE A 185 -12.04 16.68 1.97
C ILE A 185 -11.63 15.58 0.99
N GLY A 186 -11.32 14.40 1.51
CA GLY A 186 -11.13 13.17 0.76
C GLY A 186 -10.08 12.26 1.38
N ASP A 187 -9.74 11.22 0.62
CA ASP A 187 -8.76 10.21 0.99
C ASP A 187 -7.59 10.24 0.00
N ILE A 188 -6.37 10.04 0.51
CA ILE A 188 -5.19 9.75 -0.32
C ILE A 188 -4.66 8.38 0.10
N ARG A 189 -4.65 7.44 -0.85
CA ARG A 189 -4.10 6.09 -0.67
C ARG A 189 -2.58 6.10 -0.71
N GLY A 190 -1.97 5.06 -0.15
CA GLY A 190 -0.52 4.86 -0.10
C GLY A 190 0.18 5.63 1.02
N SER A 191 1.40 5.21 1.32
CA SER A 191 2.28 5.92 2.27
C SER A 191 2.64 7.28 1.70
N LEU A 192 2.37 8.35 2.45
CA LEU A 192 2.51 9.72 1.95
C LEU A 192 3.86 10.33 2.34
N ARG A 193 4.51 10.93 1.35
CA ARG A 193 5.67 11.82 1.52
C ARG A 193 5.31 13.21 1.01
N SER A 194 5.85 14.27 1.59
CA SER A 194 5.62 15.64 1.14
C SER A 194 6.91 16.42 0.98
N SER A 195 6.93 17.33 0.00
CA SER A 195 7.98 18.34 -0.16
C SER A 195 7.75 19.53 0.77
N ARG A 196 8.77 20.39 0.89
CA ARG A 196 8.84 21.50 1.83
C ARG A 196 8.08 22.81 1.51
N GLN A 197 7.30 23.05 0.45
CA GLN A 197 7.14 22.38 -0.85
C GLN A 197 5.66 22.00 -1.12
N GLY A 198 4.97 21.36 -0.17
CA GLY A 198 3.52 21.04 -0.19
C GLY A 198 3.00 20.17 -1.34
N GLN A 199 3.90 19.47 -2.04
CA GLN A 199 3.55 18.47 -3.05
C GLN A 199 3.69 17.09 -2.41
N ILE A 200 2.59 16.34 -2.38
CA ILE A 200 2.48 15.05 -1.72
C ILE A 200 2.70 13.96 -2.77
N ILE A 201 3.72 13.11 -2.58
CA ILE A 201 3.92 11.88 -3.36
C ILE A 201 3.41 10.71 -2.52
N SER A 202 2.38 10.02 -3.02
CA SER A 202 1.91 8.76 -2.47
C SER A 202 2.77 7.58 -2.96
N SER A 203 2.87 6.52 -2.17
CA SER A 203 3.45 5.24 -2.61
C SER A 203 2.79 4.65 -3.87
N GLU A 204 1.54 5.02 -4.16
CA GLU A 204 0.85 4.69 -5.41
C GLU A 204 1.44 5.42 -6.62
N GLY A 205 1.99 6.62 -6.39
CA GLY A 205 2.48 7.51 -7.43
C GLY A 205 3.95 7.33 -7.85
N TYR A 206 4.75 6.48 -7.20
CA TYR A 206 6.19 6.32 -7.54
C TYR A 206 6.68 4.86 -7.58
N SER A 207 7.78 4.60 -8.30
CA SER A 207 8.41 3.27 -8.39
C SER A 207 9.27 2.95 -7.17
N TRP A 208 8.94 1.88 -6.44
CA TRP A 208 9.73 1.44 -5.27
C TRP A 208 10.96 0.62 -5.67
N TYR A 209 10.98 0.05 -6.88
CA TYR A 209 11.98 -0.92 -7.32
C TYR A 209 13.11 -0.33 -8.17
N THR A 210 13.07 0.97 -8.48
CA THR A 210 14.03 1.59 -9.40
C THR A 210 14.79 2.72 -8.74
N TYR A 211 16.07 2.85 -9.10
CA TYR A 211 16.94 3.98 -8.76
C TYR A 211 17.39 4.69 -10.05
N PRO A 212 17.32 6.04 -10.12
CA PRO A 212 16.59 6.91 -9.20
C PRO A 212 15.07 6.57 -9.15
N VAL A 213 14.36 7.07 -8.14
CA VAL A 213 12.89 6.90 -8.07
C VAL A 213 12.20 7.54 -9.28
N MET A 214 11.39 6.76 -9.99
CA MET A 214 10.46 7.29 -11.00
C MET A 214 9.16 7.75 -10.31
N VAL A 215 8.77 9.01 -10.50
CA VAL A 215 7.51 9.59 -10.00
C VAL A 215 6.53 9.77 -11.17
N TYR A 216 5.34 9.19 -11.06
CA TYR A 216 4.31 9.17 -12.10
C TYR A 216 3.10 10.04 -11.76
N SER A 217 2.81 10.20 -10.47
CA SER A 217 1.77 11.09 -9.99
C SER A 217 2.12 11.68 -8.63
N TRP A 218 1.56 12.86 -8.37
CA TRP A 218 1.62 13.54 -7.08
C TRP A 218 0.33 14.31 -6.85
N VAL A 219 0.15 14.78 -5.62
CA VAL A 219 -1.06 15.44 -5.14
C VAL A 219 -0.69 16.78 -4.53
N GLU A 220 -1.55 17.78 -4.69
CA GLU A 220 -1.52 19.01 -3.91
C GLU A 220 -2.91 19.22 -3.28
N ILE A 221 -2.95 19.75 -2.07
CA ILE A 221 -4.19 20.24 -1.46
C ILE A 221 -4.21 21.75 -1.72
N VAL A 222 -5.27 22.24 -2.35
CA VAL A 222 -5.41 23.65 -2.74
C VAL A 222 -6.83 24.12 -2.47
N SER A 223 -6.98 25.06 -1.55
CA SER A 223 -8.28 25.61 -1.13
C SER A 223 -9.30 24.54 -0.73
N GLY A 224 -8.88 23.59 0.10
CA GLY A 224 -9.68 22.47 0.62
C GLY A 224 -10.04 21.41 -0.42
N SER A 225 -9.36 21.40 -1.56
CA SER A 225 -9.58 20.45 -2.66
C SER A 225 -8.32 19.63 -2.96
N ILE A 226 -8.47 18.31 -3.09
CA ILE A 226 -7.38 17.41 -3.46
C ILE A 226 -7.19 17.44 -4.99
N ILE A 227 -6.05 17.96 -5.45
CA ILE A 227 -5.69 18.08 -6.86
C ILE A 227 -4.64 17.01 -7.20
N TYR A 228 -5.02 16.07 -8.07
CA TYR A 228 -4.11 15.04 -8.56
C TYR A 228 -3.44 15.47 -9.87
N HIS A 229 -2.12 15.26 -9.93
CA HIS A 229 -1.30 15.47 -11.12
C HIS A 229 -0.79 14.12 -11.64
N LYS A 230 -0.85 13.90 -12.96
CA LYS A 230 -0.31 12.73 -13.65
C LYS A 230 0.76 13.18 -14.63
N LEU A 231 1.94 12.56 -14.57
CA LEU A 231 2.99 12.72 -15.57
C LEU A 231 2.63 11.96 -16.85
N ASP A 232 3.07 12.47 -18.01
CA ASP A 232 2.98 11.73 -19.27
C ASP A 232 3.84 10.46 -19.17
N SER A 233 3.25 9.29 -19.46
CA SER A 233 3.91 7.98 -19.40
C SER A 233 5.18 7.93 -20.27
N THR A 234 5.16 8.61 -21.41
CA THR A 234 6.27 8.63 -22.37
C THR A 234 7.48 9.44 -21.89
N SER A 235 7.35 10.22 -20.81
CA SER A 235 8.43 11.06 -20.28
C SER A 235 9.69 10.27 -19.92
N TYR A 236 9.53 9.00 -19.55
CA TYR A 236 10.62 8.09 -19.18
C TYR A 236 11.29 7.39 -20.37
N ASN A 237 10.72 7.44 -21.58
CA ASN A 237 11.18 6.64 -22.70
C ASN A 237 12.58 7.05 -23.16
N GLY A 238 13.50 6.09 -23.22
CA GLY A 238 14.91 6.28 -23.54
C GLY A 238 15.82 6.64 -22.34
N GLN A 239 15.27 6.83 -21.14
CA GLN A 239 16.05 7.06 -19.92
C GLN A 239 16.52 5.74 -19.31
N THR A 240 17.64 5.78 -18.56
CA THR A 240 18.21 4.62 -17.87
C THR A 240 17.98 4.72 -16.36
N PHE A 241 17.60 3.59 -15.77
CA PHE A 241 17.45 3.36 -14.33
C PHE A 241 18.12 2.03 -13.98
N GLY A 242 18.25 1.71 -12.70
CA GLY A 242 18.57 0.35 -12.28
C GLY A 242 17.64 -0.20 -11.22
N PHE A 243 17.67 -1.52 -11.03
CA PHE A 243 16.81 -2.20 -10.05
C PHE A 243 17.38 -2.13 -8.63
N ARG A 244 16.60 -1.65 -7.65
CA ARG A 244 17.00 -1.64 -6.22
C ARG A 244 17.08 -3.03 -5.60
N ARG A 245 16.35 -3.99 -6.16
CA ARG A 245 16.18 -5.36 -5.65
C ARG A 245 16.22 -6.33 -6.82
N GLU A 246 16.41 -7.61 -6.52
CA GLU A 246 16.36 -8.67 -7.52
C GLU A 246 14.92 -8.90 -8.01
N ILE A 247 14.76 -9.01 -9.32
CA ILE A 247 13.50 -9.30 -10.02
C ILE A 247 13.45 -10.80 -10.34
N GLY A 248 12.27 -11.42 -10.25
CA GLY A 248 12.02 -12.78 -10.73
C GLY A 248 11.95 -13.88 -9.65
N ASP A 249 12.53 -13.66 -8.46
CA ASP A 249 12.49 -14.61 -7.32
C ASP A 249 11.53 -14.17 -6.19
N ASN A 250 10.89 -13.00 -6.33
CA ASN A 250 10.04 -12.39 -5.30
C ASN A 250 8.57 -12.29 -5.75
N TYR A 251 7.65 -12.51 -4.80
CA TYR A 251 6.22 -12.22 -4.99
C TYR A 251 6.04 -10.74 -5.40
N GLY A 252 5.43 -10.52 -6.57
CA GLY A 252 5.05 -9.18 -7.04
C GLY A 252 6.02 -8.51 -8.02
N THR A 253 7.14 -9.13 -8.41
CA THR A 253 8.01 -8.59 -9.47
C THR A 253 8.50 -9.66 -10.45
N TRP A 254 8.22 -9.48 -11.73
CA TRP A 254 8.54 -10.45 -12.79
C TRP A 254 9.15 -9.76 -14.01
N MET A 255 9.89 -10.49 -14.83
CA MET A 255 10.33 -10.02 -16.15
C MET A 255 10.26 -11.16 -17.16
N GLU A 256 9.72 -10.92 -18.35
CA GLU A 256 9.72 -11.89 -19.46
C GLU A 256 10.31 -11.28 -20.75
N GLU A 257 10.96 -12.08 -21.60
CA GLU A 257 11.42 -11.68 -22.94
C GLU A 257 10.22 -11.59 -23.92
N THR A 258 9.40 -10.55 -23.75
CA THR A 258 8.26 -10.25 -24.61
C THR A 258 8.30 -8.80 -25.11
N ALA A 259 7.71 -8.56 -26.28
CA ALA A 259 7.53 -7.23 -26.87
C ALA A 259 6.11 -6.69 -26.68
N ILE A 260 5.23 -7.42 -25.98
CA ILE A 260 3.83 -7.05 -25.75
C ILE A 260 3.68 -6.65 -24.28
N ILE A 261 3.41 -5.36 -24.05
CA ILE A 261 2.93 -4.87 -22.75
C ILE A 261 1.48 -5.38 -22.55
N PRO A 262 1.18 -6.11 -21.46
CA PRO A 262 -0.18 -6.53 -21.14
C PRO A 262 -1.11 -5.37 -20.79
N ALA A 263 -2.41 -5.65 -20.64
CA ALA A 263 -3.33 -4.67 -20.07
C ALA A 263 -2.95 -4.36 -18.60
N TYR A 264 -3.27 -3.16 -18.13
CA TYR A 264 -2.93 -2.69 -16.77
C TYR A 264 -3.42 -3.64 -15.67
N ASP A 265 -4.60 -4.21 -15.86
CA ASP A 265 -5.31 -5.17 -14.99
C ASP A 265 -4.95 -6.64 -15.25
N ALA A 266 -4.07 -6.93 -16.22
CA ALA A 266 -3.56 -8.28 -16.40
C ALA A 266 -2.67 -8.66 -15.21
N TYR A 267 -3.10 -9.67 -14.44
CA TYR A 267 -2.34 -10.17 -13.30
C TYR A 267 -1.53 -11.42 -13.69
N PRO A 268 -0.19 -11.39 -13.61
CA PRO A 268 0.63 -12.59 -13.76
C PRO A 268 0.52 -13.44 -12.48
N TYR A 269 -0.27 -14.51 -12.55
CA TYR A 269 -0.45 -15.48 -11.45
C TYR A 269 0.81 -16.29 -11.16
N GLY A 270 1.74 -15.68 -10.42
CA GLY A 270 2.93 -16.33 -9.88
C GLY A 270 4.10 -16.48 -10.85
N PRO A 271 5.19 -17.15 -10.41
CA PRO A 271 6.40 -17.29 -11.21
C PRO A 271 6.16 -18.21 -12.41
N ALA A 272 6.35 -17.67 -13.62
CA ALA A 272 6.34 -18.46 -14.84
C ALA A 272 7.73 -19.08 -15.10
N PRO A 273 7.83 -20.26 -15.74
CA PRO A 273 9.12 -20.83 -16.17
C PRO A 273 9.89 -19.95 -17.18
N THR A 274 9.24 -18.94 -17.73
CA THR A 274 9.73 -17.91 -18.64
C THR A 274 10.29 -16.67 -17.94
N ASN A 275 10.16 -16.58 -16.61
CA ASN A 275 10.66 -15.43 -15.85
C ASN A 275 12.19 -15.36 -15.88
N ILE A 276 12.70 -14.15 -16.12
CA ILE A 276 14.11 -13.80 -16.04
C ILE A 276 14.41 -13.36 -14.62
N ILE A 277 15.43 -13.95 -14.00
CA ILE A 277 16.01 -13.41 -12.77
C ILE A 277 16.98 -12.28 -13.16
N VAL A 278 16.77 -11.08 -12.60
CA VAL A 278 17.62 -9.90 -12.85
C VAL A 278 18.17 -9.39 -11.53
N PRO A 279 19.50 -9.45 -11.29
CA PRO A 279 20.09 -9.03 -10.02
C PRO A 279 19.81 -7.57 -9.67
N ALA A 280 19.71 -7.30 -8.37
CA ALA A 280 19.76 -5.94 -7.85
C ALA A 280 21.03 -5.22 -8.34
N GLY A 281 20.89 -3.94 -8.68
CA GLY A 281 21.95 -3.13 -9.28
C GLY A 281 21.95 -3.14 -10.82
N THR A 282 21.31 -4.11 -11.50
CA THR A 282 21.31 -4.15 -12.97
C THR A 282 20.63 -2.90 -13.56
N GLU A 283 21.30 -2.23 -14.51
CA GLU A 283 20.75 -1.09 -15.25
C GLU A 283 19.87 -1.53 -16.43
N PHE A 284 18.89 -0.70 -16.77
CA PHE A 284 17.98 -0.87 -17.90
C PHE A 284 17.54 0.47 -18.48
N THR A 285 17.37 0.54 -19.81
CA THR A 285 16.69 1.64 -20.48
C THR A 285 15.18 1.38 -20.52
N VAL A 286 14.34 2.34 -20.13
CA VAL A 286 12.89 2.29 -20.38
C VAL A 286 12.63 2.46 -21.87
N LEU A 287 11.86 1.55 -22.47
CA LEU A 287 11.44 1.64 -23.87
C LEU A 287 10.03 2.22 -23.98
N ASP A 288 9.13 1.76 -23.10
CA ASP A 288 7.74 2.21 -22.98
C ASP A 288 7.15 1.78 -21.62
N VAL A 289 6.06 2.39 -21.16
CA VAL A 289 5.35 2.00 -19.93
C VAL A 289 3.85 1.92 -20.18
N SER A 290 3.13 1.04 -19.46
CA SER A 290 1.68 0.93 -19.59
C SER A 290 0.97 2.25 -19.25
N ASP A 291 -0.22 2.48 -19.80
CA ASP A 291 -1.09 3.53 -19.25
C ASP A 291 -1.51 3.19 -17.81
N PHE A 292 -1.87 4.21 -17.04
CA PHE A 292 -2.20 4.13 -15.62
C PHE A 292 -3.20 5.23 -15.23
N ALA A 293 -3.89 5.08 -14.10
CA ALA A 293 -4.89 6.04 -13.67
C ALA A 293 -4.25 7.31 -13.07
N ILE A 294 -5.04 8.38 -12.95
CA ILE A 294 -4.65 9.55 -12.15
C ILE A 294 -4.53 9.10 -10.69
N GLY A 295 -3.43 9.45 -10.02
CA GLY A 295 -3.16 9.04 -8.64
C GLY A 295 -2.54 7.64 -8.48
N THR A 296 -2.21 6.94 -9.58
CA THR A 296 -1.48 5.66 -9.53
C THR A 296 -0.16 5.73 -10.33
N SER A 297 0.45 4.57 -10.57
CA SER A 297 1.64 4.36 -11.39
C SER A 297 1.42 3.18 -12.36
N PRO A 298 2.23 3.03 -13.41
CA PRO A 298 2.16 1.84 -14.26
C PRO A 298 2.61 0.55 -13.55
N ASN A 299 1.92 -0.55 -13.87
CA ASN A 299 2.28 -1.91 -13.43
C ASN A 299 3.29 -2.57 -14.38
N TRP A 300 3.35 -2.13 -15.64
CA TRP A 300 4.13 -2.78 -16.70
C TRP A 300 5.09 -1.81 -17.41
N TYR A 301 6.29 -2.31 -17.70
CA TYR A 301 7.40 -1.54 -18.25
C TYR A 301 8.06 -2.35 -19.36
N SER A 302 8.07 -1.88 -20.60
CA SER A 302 8.97 -2.43 -21.62
C SER A 302 10.36 -1.83 -21.42
N ILE A 303 11.38 -2.69 -21.30
CA ILE A 303 12.75 -2.30 -20.95
C ILE A 303 13.78 -3.01 -21.82
N ARG A 304 14.99 -2.44 -21.84
CA ARG A 304 16.21 -3.06 -22.41
C ARG A 304 17.32 -3.08 -21.37
N LEU A 305 17.85 -4.26 -21.06
CA LEU A 305 19.00 -4.44 -20.17
C LEU A 305 20.31 -4.05 -20.86
N GLU A 306 21.37 -3.81 -20.09
CA GLU A 306 22.72 -3.50 -20.61
C GLU A 306 23.26 -4.56 -21.59
N ASP A 307 22.94 -5.84 -21.37
CA ASP A 307 23.36 -6.96 -22.23
C ASP A 307 22.61 -7.00 -23.58
N GLY A 308 21.69 -6.07 -23.81
CA GLY A 308 20.92 -5.90 -25.03
C GLY A 308 19.61 -6.69 -25.08
N ARG A 309 19.31 -7.53 -24.08
CA ARG A 309 18.00 -8.20 -23.98
C ARG A 309 16.89 -7.19 -23.75
N THR A 310 15.74 -7.45 -24.35
CA THR A 310 14.52 -6.66 -24.19
C THR A 310 13.42 -7.51 -23.59
N GLY A 311 12.64 -6.94 -22.70
CA GLY A 311 11.50 -7.63 -22.10
C GLY A 311 10.48 -6.69 -21.53
N VAL A 312 9.47 -7.26 -20.88
CA VAL A 312 8.50 -6.53 -20.08
C VAL A 312 8.70 -6.90 -18.61
N PHE A 313 8.94 -5.88 -17.79
CA PHE A 313 9.00 -5.92 -16.35
C PHE A 313 7.61 -5.61 -15.77
N TYR A 314 7.17 -6.44 -14.82
CA TYR A 314 5.96 -6.26 -14.02
C TYR A 314 6.31 -5.88 -12.59
N TYR A 315 5.50 -4.98 -12.02
CA TYR A 315 5.49 -4.68 -10.61
C TYR A 315 4.06 -4.58 -10.08
N MET A 316 3.75 -5.38 -9.05
CA MET A 316 2.52 -5.35 -8.26
C MET A 316 2.66 -4.41 -7.06
N LYS A 317 1.71 -3.48 -6.92
CA LYS A 317 1.54 -2.61 -5.75
C LYS A 317 0.23 -2.95 -5.05
N GLY A 318 0.30 -3.60 -3.89
CA GLY A 318 -0.89 -4.03 -3.16
C GLY A 318 -1.75 -5.02 -3.95
N ASP A 319 -2.92 -5.34 -3.41
CA ASP A 319 -3.98 -6.18 -4.01
C ASP A 319 -5.28 -5.36 -4.23
#